data_AF-A0A7T4QMZ8-F1
#
_entry.id   AF-A0A7T4QMZ8-F1
#
_cell.length_a   1.000
_cell.length_b   1.000
_cell.length_c   1.000
_cell.angle_alpha   90.00
_cell.angle_beta   90.00
_cell.angle_gamma   90.00
#
_symmetry.space_group_name_H-M   'P 1'
#
loop_
_entity.id
_entity.type
_entity.pdbx_description
1 polymer ?
#
loop_
_entity_poly.entity_id
_entity_poly.type
_entity_poly.pdbx_seq_one_letter_code
_entity_poly.pdbx_strand_id
1 'polypeptide(L)'
;MGNKKQITKKTSPIVTMLRTDYEILVHTYNLFKRSNLDEEDVSFLLGKPNSYYFDLLDPTEKKKLKHEYIPLFVPIFGVSLDAILPETNNADEEVKIKANSKFNKKSIIYKHEVTYADGTVSDEIEWSRKLQKGERSIENKRLTTYINFLVDEGYFLKPRTALYLFIHIKAYYRFEYTVKDIRVSLAKLLRSDLEKAPVLGRKIVNARYTYCRV
;
A
#
# COMPACT_ATOMS: atom_id res chain seq x y z
N MET A 1 -0.74 -23.61 -33.11
CA MET A 1 -1.83 -22.65 -32.86
C MET A 1 -1.61 -21.99 -31.52
N GLY A 2 -1.27 -20.69 -31.50
CA GLY A 2 -0.94 -19.98 -30.27
C GLY A 2 -2.18 -19.68 -29.42
N ASN A 3 -2.17 -20.11 -28.16
CA ASN A 3 -3.20 -19.76 -27.17
C ASN A 3 -3.27 -18.23 -27.00
N LYS A 4 -4.29 -17.60 -27.60
CA LYS A 4 -4.64 -16.20 -27.30
C LYS A 4 -4.99 -16.12 -25.82
N LYS A 5 -4.14 -15.45 -25.03
CA LYS A 5 -4.39 -15.16 -23.61
C LYS A 5 -5.73 -14.42 -23.51
N GLN A 6 -6.69 -15.02 -22.81
CA GLN A 6 -7.94 -14.34 -22.45
C GLN A 6 -7.60 -13.07 -21.66
N ILE A 7 -7.95 -11.93 -22.24
CA ILE A 7 -7.92 -10.62 -21.59
C ILE A 7 -9.37 -10.31 -21.26
N THR A 8 -9.73 -10.35 -19.99
CA THR A 8 -11.06 -9.94 -19.54
C THR A 8 -11.05 -8.41 -19.43
N LYS A 9 -11.83 -7.74 -20.28
CA LYS A 9 -12.13 -6.31 -20.15
C LYS A 9 -13.41 -6.18 -19.32
N LYS A 10 -13.35 -5.46 -18.20
CA LYS A 10 -14.54 -5.07 -17.45
C LYS A 10 -14.76 -3.58 -17.67
N THR A 11 -15.82 -3.25 -18.39
CA THR A 11 -16.31 -1.87 -18.46
C THR A 11 -16.99 -1.57 -17.14
N SER A 12 -16.46 -0.61 -16.38
CA SER A 12 -17.06 -0.18 -15.12
C SER A 12 -18.13 0.89 -15.40
N PRO A 13 -19.15 1.04 -14.54
CA PRO A 13 -20.08 2.16 -14.63
C PRO A 13 -19.33 3.50 -14.52
N ILE A 14 -19.92 4.57 -15.05
CA ILE A 14 -19.43 5.93 -14.80
C ILE A 14 -19.53 6.20 -13.30
N VAL A 15 -18.42 6.59 -12.68
CA VAL A 15 -18.34 6.89 -11.26
C VAL A 15 -18.29 8.39 -11.07
N THR A 16 -19.06 8.91 -10.12
CA THR A 16 -19.00 10.32 -9.75
C THR A 16 -18.40 10.46 -8.35
N MET A 17 -17.31 11.23 -8.21
CA MET A 17 -16.65 11.50 -6.92
C MET A 17 -16.25 12.97 -6.80
N LEU A 18 -16.01 13.43 -5.57
CA LEU A 18 -15.49 14.79 -5.36
C LEU A 18 -14.12 14.91 -6.01
N ARG A 19 -13.84 16.08 -6.58
CA ARG A 19 -12.55 16.36 -7.20
C ARG A 19 -11.42 16.19 -6.20
N THR A 20 -11.59 16.67 -4.97
CA THR A 20 -10.58 16.49 -3.91
C THR A 20 -10.27 15.02 -3.65
N ASP A 21 -11.27 14.14 -3.58
CA ASP A 21 -11.04 12.70 -3.39
C ASP A 21 -10.24 12.11 -4.55
N TYR A 22 -10.55 12.52 -5.78
CA TYR A 22 -9.84 12.09 -6.97
C TYR A 22 -8.38 12.59 -7.00
N GLU A 23 -8.14 13.86 -6.68
CA GLU A 23 -6.79 14.43 -6.64
C GLU A 23 -5.93 13.74 -5.56
N ILE A 24 -6.51 13.35 -4.42
CA ILE A 24 -5.81 12.54 -3.42
C ILE A 24 -5.39 11.18 -4.01
N LEU A 25 -6.25 10.51 -4.77
CA LEU A 25 -5.91 9.25 -5.46
C LEU A 25 -4.75 9.46 -6.45
N VAL A 26 -4.80 10.53 -7.25
CA VAL A 26 -3.76 10.88 -8.22
C VAL A 26 -2.42 11.13 -7.51
N HIS A 27 -2.43 11.95 -6.45
CA HIS A 27 -1.23 12.32 -5.70
C HIS A 27 -0.61 11.11 -5.01
N THR A 28 -1.41 10.29 -4.34
CA THR A 28 -0.93 9.06 -3.68
C THR A 28 -0.38 8.05 -4.70
N TYR A 29 -1.00 7.91 -5.87
CA TYR A 29 -0.45 7.10 -6.96
C TYR A 29 0.90 7.63 -7.47
N ASN A 30 1.02 8.95 -7.66
CA ASN A 30 2.25 9.57 -8.12
C ASN A 30 3.39 9.44 -7.11
N LEU A 31 3.09 9.57 -5.81
CA LEU A 31 4.05 9.32 -4.73
C LEU A 31 4.54 7.87 -4.75
N PHE A 32 3.62 6.91 -4.91
CA PHE A 32 3.97 5.50 -5.06
C PHE A 32 4.92 5.28 -6.26
N LYS A 33 4.61 5.86 -7.42
CA LYS A 33 5.43 5.76 -8.63
C LYS A 33 6.84 6.34 -8.51
N ARG A 34 7.02 7.36 -7.67
CA ARG A 34 8.31 8.00 -7.40
C ARG A 34 9.08 7.34 -6.25
N SER A 35 8.41 6.48 -5.47
CA SER A 35 9.02 5.75 -4.37
C SER A 35 9.76 4.49 -4.85
N ASN A 36 10.67 3.99 -4.02
CA ASN A 36 11.28 2.67 -4.20
C ASN A 36 10.45 1.53 -3.58
N LEU A 37 9.21 1.82 -3.17
CA LEU A 37 8.32 0.83 -2.55
C LEU A 37 7.55 0.07 -3.63
N ASP A 38 7.34 -1.22 -3.42
CA ASP A 38 6.36 -1.97 -4.18
C ASP A 38 4.98 -1.96 -3.48
N GLU A 39 3.98 -2.53 -4.16
CA GLU A 39 2.62 -2.56 -3.64
C GLU A 39 2.53 -3.40 -2.35
N GLU A 40 3.30 -4.48 -2.25
CA GLU A 40 3.29 -5.33 -1.07
C GLU A 40 3.89 -4.60 0.13
N ASP A 41 4.91 -3.79 -0.08
CA ASP A 41 5.52 -2.93 0.92
C ASP A 41 4.50 -1.93 1.48
N VAL A 42 3.79 -1.21 0.60
CA VAL A 42 2.77 -0.24 1.05
C VAL A 42 1.62 -0.95 1.76
N SER A 43 1.11 -2.06 1.22
CA SER A 43 0.09 -2.88 1.88
C SER A 43 0.53 -3.40 3.25
N PHE A 44 1.78 -3.87 3.35
CA PHE A 44 2.37 -4.32 4.60
C PHE A 44 2.43 -3.19 5.64
N LEU A 45 2.89 -1.99 5.26
CA LEU A 45 2.94 -0.83 6.16
C LEU A 45 1.53 -0.37 6.57
N LEU A 46 0.55 -0.44 5.68
CA LEU A 46 -0.87 -0.24 6.02
C LEU A 46 -1.41 -1.31 6.98
N GLY A 47 -0.69 -2.42 7.19
CA GLY A 47 -1.14 -3.55 8.00
C GLY A 47 -2.24 -4.34 7.30
N LYS A 48 -2.16 -4.46 5.98
CA LYS A 48 -3.16 -5.07 5.11
C LYS A 48 -2.57 -6.26 4.36
N PRO A 49 -3.40 -7.19 3.85
CA PRO A 49 -2.91 -8.27 3.00
C PRO A 49 -2.25 -7.71 1.72
N ASN A 50 -1.40 -8.51 1.09
CA ASN A 50 -0.80 -8.17 -0.20
C ASN A 50 -1.90 -7.76 -1.20
N SER A 51 -1.57 -6.88 -2.15
CA SER A 51 -2.50 -6.36 -3.15
C SER A 51 -3.53 -5.32 -2.70
N TYR A 52 -3.61 -5.00 -1.40
CA TYR A 52 -4.60 -4.06 -0.87
C TYR A 52 -4.40 -2.60 -1.33
N TYR A 53 -3.18 -2.10 -1.43
CA TYR A 53 -2.91 -0.68 -1.72
C TYR A 53 -3.37 -0.29 -3.12
N PHE A 54 -3.07 -1.10 -4.12
CA PHE A 54 -3.49 -0.77 -5.49
C PHE A 54 -5.02 -0.88 -5.66
N ASP A 55 -5.66 -1.79 -4.93
CA ASP A 55 -7.12 -1.89 -4.91
C ASP A 55 -7.72 -0.65 -4.22
N LEU A 56 -7.07 -0.12 -3.17
CA LEU A 56 -7.46 1.12 -2.48
C LEU A 56 -7.51 2.33 -3.43
N LEU A 57 -6.62 2.33 -4.42
CA LEU A 57 -6.51 3.39 -5.42
C LEU A 57 -7.44 3.19 -6.62
N ASP A 58 -8.34 2.20 -6.62
CA ASP A 58 -9.20 1.95 -7.78
C ASP A 58 -10.15 3.12 -8.05
N PRO A 59 -9.98 3.87 -9.16
CA PRO A 59 -10.79 5.05 -9.45
C PRO A 59 -12.23 4.67 -9.85
N THR A 60 -12.51 3.36 -10.03
CA THR A 60 -13.84 2.84 -10.34
C THR A 60 -14.67 2.57 -9.07
N GLU A 61 -14.11 2.78 -7.88
CA GLU A 61 -14.79 2.48 -6.61
C GLU A 61 -14.66 3.62 -5.59
N LYS A 62 -15.64 4.53 -5.58
CA LYS A 62 -15.71 5.74 -4.74
C LYS A 62 -15.39 5.54 -3.24
N LYS A 63 -15.64 4.36 -2.67
CA LYS A 63 -15.63 4.14 -1.21
C LYS A 63 -14.40 3.38 -0.69
N LYS A 64 -13.41 3.10 -1.52
CA LYS A 64 -12.26 2.31 -1.08
C LYS A 64 -11.28 3.11 -0.23
N LEU A 65 -10.86 4.29 -0.69
CA LEU A 65 -9.96 5.15 0.07
C LEU A 65 -10.71 5.85 1.20
N LYS A 66 -10.50 5.40 2.44
CA LYS A 66 -11.00 6.07 3.64
C LYS A 66 -10.03 7.16 4.10
N HIS A 67 -10.55 8.27 4.60
CA HIS A 67 -9.74 9.39 5.10
C HIS A 67 -8.79 8.99 6.23
N GLU A 68 -9.11 7.94 6.99
CA GLU A 68 -8.24 7.40 8.05
C GLU A 68 -6.88 6.89 7.53
N TYR A 69 -6.76 6.58 6.23
CA TYR A 69 -5.49 6.15 5.63
C TYR A 69 -4.60 7.31 5.20
N ILE A 70 -5.17 8.50 4.96
CA ILE A 70 -4.44 9.67 4.45
C ILE A 70 -3.24 10.01 5.37
N PRO A 71 -3.39 10.13 6.70
CA PRO A 71 -2.25 10.43 7.58
C PRO A 71 -1.19 9.31 7.61
N LEU A 72 -1.54 8.08 7.20
CA LEU A 72 -0.58 6.97 7.16
C LEU A 72 0.36 7.07 5.97
N PHE A 73 -0.06 7.73 4.88
CA PHE A 73 0.78 7.93 3.70
C PHE A 73 1.96 8.87 3.94
N VAL A 74 1.79 9.83 4.87
CA VAL A 74 2.85 10.78 5.29
C VAL A 74 4.14 10.03 5.68
N PRO A 75 4.14 9.16 6.71
CA PRO A 75 5.34 8.41 7.08
C PRO A 75 5.72 7.31 6.08
N ILE A 76 4.77 6.74 5.33
CA ILE A 76 5.06 5.70 4.31
C ILE A 76 5.91 6.27 3.19
N PHE A 77 5.51 7.41 2.62
CA PHE A 77 6.24 8.05 1.51
C PHE A 77 7.28 9.06 1.98
N GLY A 78 7.30 9.43 3.27
CA GLY A 78 8.24 10.38 3.83
C GLY A 78 8.02 11.81 3.32
N VAL A 79 6.75 12.22 3.19
CA VAL A 79 6.34 13.53 2.66
C VAL A 79 5.46 14.27 3.68
N SER A 80 5.20 15.56 3.45
CA SER A 80 4.23 16.33 4.25
C SER A 80 2.79 15.92 3.93
N LEU A 81 1.84 16.34 4.80
CA LEU A 81 0.42 16.12 4.53
C LEU A 81 -0.03 16.87 3.28
N ASP A 82 0.48 18.07 3.02
CA ASP A 82 0.13 18.90 1.85
C ASP A 82 0.55 18.24 0.53
N ALA A 83 1.60 17.39 0.54
CA ALA A 83 1.97 16.63 -0.65
C ALA A 83 0.95 15.53 -1.01
N ILE A 84 0.11 15.11 -0.04
CA ILE A 84 -0.98 14.15 -0.20
C ILE A 84 -2.32 14.85 -0.42
N LEU A 85 -2.53 15.99 0.26
CA LEU A 85 -3.71 16.84 0.18
C LEU A 85 -3.38 18.13 -0.60
N PRO A 86 -3.24 18.06 -1.93
CA PRO A 86 -2.92 19.25 -2.71
C PRO A 86 -4.05 20.26 -2.67
N GLU A 87 -3.71 21.55 -2.78
CA GLU A 87 -4.69 22.59 -3.07
C GLU A 87 -5.43 22.24 -4.36
N THR A 88 -6.74 22.04 -4.24
CA THR A 88 -7.60 21.61 -5.34
C THR A 88 -8.47 22.78 -5.76
N ASN A 89 -8.22 23.29 -6.98
CA ASN A 89 -9.15 24.23 -7.60
C ASN A 89 -10.51 23.56 -7.76
N ASN A 90 -11.60 24.27 -7.41
CA ASN A 90 -12.95 23.72 -7.39
C ASN A 90 -13.10 22.44 -6.55
N ALA A 91 -12.55 22.42 -5.33
CA ALA A 91 -12.56 21.27 -4.42
C ALA A 91 -13.95 20.60 -4.25
N ASP A 92 -15.01 21.41 -4.24
CA ASP A 92 -16.39 20.95 -4.03
C ASP A 92 -17.07 20.39 -5.29
N GLU A 93 -16.41 20.45 -6.45
CA GLU A 93 -16.99 19.94 -7.69
C GLU A 93 -16.93 18.41 -7.75
N GLU A 94 -17.93 17.82 -8.41
CA GLU A 94 -17.91 16.40 -8.72
C GLU A 94 -17.28 16.16 -10.10
N VAL A 95 -16.36 15.19 -10.17
CA VAL A 95 -15.79 14.70 -11.41
C VAL A 95 -16.42 13.37 -11.80
N LYS A 96 -16.64 13.18 -13.10
CA LYS A 96 -17.12 11.91 -13.66
C LYS A 96 -15.93 11.12 -14.20
N ILE A 97 -15.78 9.90 -13.70
CA ILE A 97 -14.69 9.00 -14.07
C ILE A 97 -15.27 7.89 -14.92
N LYS A 98 -14.78 7.81 -16.15
CA LYS A 98 -15.05 6.70 -17.06
C LYS A 98 -13.81 5.83 -17.10
N ALA A 99 -13.91 4.65 -16.49
CA ALA A 99 -12.77 3.79 -16.29
C ALA A 99 -12.99 2.37 -16.82
N ASN A 100 -11.92 1.80 -17.34
CA ASN A 100 -11.84 0.42 -17.77
C ASN A 100 -10.68 -0.27 -17.07
N SER A 101 -10.88 -1.53 -16.68
CA SER A 101 -9.84 -2.34 -16.07
C SER A 101 -9.43 -3.48 -17.00
N LYS A 102 -8.11 -3.70 -17.09
CA LYS A 102 -7.50 -4.79 -17.84
C LYS A 102 -6.66 -5.62 -16.90
N PHE A 103 -7.08 -6.86 -16.73
CA PHE A 103 -6.38 -7.84 -15.90
C PHE A 103 -5.63 -8.83 -16.78
N ASN A 104 -4.37 -9.09 -16.45
CA ASN A 104 -3.63 -10.20 -17.02
C ASN A 104 -2.76 -10.87 -15.94
N LYS A 105 -2.16 -12.02 -16.25
CA LYS A 105 -1.33 -12.80 -15.31
C LYS A 105 -0.09 -12.07 -14.76
N LYS A 106 0.30 -10.92 -15.33
CA LYS A 106 1.51 -10.16 -15.02
C LYS A 106 1.24 -8.75 -14.51
N SER A 107 0.05 -8.20 -14.72
CA SER A 107 -0.28 -6.84 -14.30
C SER A 107 -1.77 -6.60 -14.19
N ILE A 108 -2.11 -5.63 -13.35
CA ILE A 108 -3.42 -4.98 -13.35
C ILE A 108 -3.20 -3.57 -13.87
N ILE A 109 -4.04 -3.17 -14.82
CA ILE A 109 -4.02 -1.86 -15.45
C ILE A 109 -5.42 -1.25 -15.32
N TYR A 110 -5.50 -0.07 -14.75
CA TYR A 110 -6.66 0.81 -14.78
C TYR A 110 -6.40 1.91 -15.80
N LYS A 111 -7.33 2.08 -16.73
CA LYS A 111 -7.34 3.19 -17.70
C LYS A 111 -8.58 4.02 -17.45
N HIS A 112 -8.46 5.32 -17.30
CA HIS A 112 -9.61 6.18 -17.05
C HIS A 112 -9.47 7.57 -17.65
N GLU A 113 -10.61 8.14 -17.97
CA GLU A 113 -10.79 9.54 -18.37
C GLU A 113 -11.62 10.24 -17.29
N VAL A 114 -11.32 11.51 -17.07
CA VAL A 114 -12.03 12.37 -16.12
C VAL A 114 -12.76 13.46 -16.87
N THR A 115 -14.05 13.62 -16.62
CA THR A 115 -14.84 14.75 -17.10
C THR A 115 -15.13 15.69 -15.92
N TYR A 116 -14.70 16.93 -16.05
CA TYR A 116 -14.90 18.01 -15.07
C TYR A 116 -16.27 18.68 -15.24
N ALA A 117 -16.64 19.52 -14.27
CA ALA A 117 -17.94 20.18 -14.25
C ALA A 117 -18.14 21.18 -15.42
N ASP A 118 -17.05 21.77 -15.92
CA ASP A 118 -17.03 22.66 -17.08
C ASP A 118 -17.14 21.91 -18.43
N GLY A 119 -17.20 20.57 -18.41
CA GLY A 119 -17.27 19.72 -19.59
C GLY A 119 -15.90 19.35 -20.17
N THR A 120 -14.80 19.87 -19.61
CA THR A 120 -13.44 19.49 -20.00
C THR A 120 -13.22 17.99 -19.72
N VAL A 121 -12.58 17.29 -20.65
CA VAL A 121 -12.23 15.87 -20.52
C VAL A 121 -10.71 15.73 -20.50
N SER A 122 -10.17 15.00 -19.53
CA SER A 122 -8.74 14.68 -19.47
C SER A 122 -8.32 13.73 -20.58
N ASP A 123 -7.02 13.68 -20.87
CA ASP A 123 -6.42 12.56 -21.58
C ASP A 123 -6.65 11.23 -20.83
N GLU A 124 -6.48 10.09 -21.53
CA GLU A 124 -6.54 8.77 -20.89
C GLU A 124 -5.37 8.59 -19.92
N ILE A 125 -5.69 8.36 -18.65
CA ILE A 125 -4.73 8.12 -17.57
C ILE A 125 -4.59 6.62 -17.37
N GLU A 126 -3.35 6.12 -17.30
CA GLU A 126 -3.07 4.70 -17.06
C GLU A 126 -2.36 4.49 -15.72
N TRP A 127 -3.03 3.80 -14.80
CA TRP A 127 -2.43 3.30 -13.57
C TRP A 127 -2.18 1.81 -13.69
N SER A 128 -0.94 1.37 -13.44
CA SER A 128 -0.59 -0.04 -13.51
C SER A 128 0.20 -0.52 -12.29
N ARG A 129 -0.04 -1.79 -11.93
CA ARG A 129 0.83 -2.58 -11.06
C ARG A 129 1.35 -3.80 -11.79
N LYS A 130 2.62 -4.14 -11.55
CA LYS A 130 3.19 -5.44 -11.93
C LYS A 130 2.88 -6.44 -10.83
N LEU A 131 2.34 -7.60 -11.19
CA LEU A 131 2.21 -8.74 -10.29
C LEU A 131 3.58 -9.42 -10.21
N GLN A 132 4.31 -9.19 -9.11
CA GLN A 132 5.54 -9.93 -8.85
C GLN A 132 5.19 -11.35 -8.40
N LYS A 133 5.94 -12.34 -8.89
CA LYS A 133 5.89 -13.69 -8.34
C LYS A 133 6.76 -13.70 -7.09
N GLY A 134 6.29 -14.37 -6.03
CA GLY A 134 7.00 -14.47 -4.77
C GLY A 134 8.41 -15.03 -4.94
N GLU A 135 9.40 -14.14 -5.00
CA GLU A 135 10.80 -14.53 -4.92
C GLU A 135 11.12 -14.88 -3.48
N ARG A 136 11.85 -15.99 -3.29
CA ARG A 136 12.32 -16.39 -1.98
C ARG A 136 13.23 -15.30 -1.44
N SER A 137 12.75 -14.61 -0.41
CA SER A 137 13.46 -13.46 0.15
C SER A 137 14.56 -13.95 1.08
N ILE A 138 15.74 -13.36 0.96
CA ILE A 138 16.89 -13.63 1.82
C ILE A 138 16.71 -12.81 3.10
N GLU A 139 17.06 -13.40 4.23
CA GLU A 139 16.96 -12.74 5.54
C GLU A 139 18.08 -11.72 5.75
N ASN A 140 17.71 -10.49 6.10
CA ASN A 140 18.64 -9.53 6.69
C ASN A 140 18.83 -9.85 8.18
N LYS A 141 19.81 -10.71 8.48
CA LYS A 141 20.08 -11.20 9.85
C LYS A 141 20.27 -10.07 10.86
N ARG A 142 20.96 -9.01 10.46
CA ARG A 142 21.25 -7.87 11.33
C ARG A 142 19.96 -7.16 11.75
N LEU A 143 19.05 -6.96 10.81
CA LEU A 143 17.74 -6.38 11.09
C LEU A 143 16.90 -7.31 11.97
N THR A 144 16.90 -8.63 11.69
CA THR A 144 16.19 -9.61 12.54
C THR A 144 16.71 -9.56 13.99
N THR A 145 18.02 -9.53 14.19
CA THR A 145 18.62 -9.41 15.53
C THR A 145 18.21 -8.10 16.21
N TYR A 146 18.19 -6.98 15.50
CA TYR A 146 17.73 -5.71 16.06
C TYR A 146 16.25 -5.75 16.46
N ILE A 147 15.38 -6.31 15.62
CA ILE A 147 13.95 -6.45 15.97
C ILE A 147 13.77 -7.40 17.16
N ASN A 148 14.57 -8.46 17.27
CA ASN A 148 14.54 -9.33 18.44
C ASN A 148 14.97 -8.59 19.72
N PHE A 149 16.04 -7.79 19.65
CA PHE A 149 16.42 -6.89 20.74
C PHE A 149 15.26 -5.97 21.15
N LEU A 150 14.52 -5.39 20.20
CA LEU A 150 13.33 -4.60 20.52
C LEU A 150 12.23 -5.41 21.23
N VAL A 151 12.09 -6.71 20.95
CA VAL A 151 11.17 -7.59 21.70
C VAL A 151 11.61 -7.73 23.15
N ASP A 152 12.91 -7.94 23.37
CA ASP A 152 13.50 -8.10 24.69
C ASP A 152 13.37 -6.82 25.52
N GLU A 153 13.59 -5.65 24.90
CA GLU A 153 13.40 -4.32 25.50
C GLU A 153 11.91 -3.91 25.66
N GLY A 154 10.98 -4.79 25.28
CA GLY A 154 9.56 -4.58 25.53
C GLY A 154 8.83 -3.66 24.54
N TYR A 155 9.41 -3.34 23.39
CA TYR A 155 8.75 -2.55 22.34
C TYR A 155 7.40 -3.15 21.90
N PHE A 156 7.31 -4.48 21.91
CA PHE A 156 6.15 -5.29 21.53
C PHE A 156 5.28 -5.75 22.72
N LEU A 157 5.47 -5.21 23.93
CA LEU A 157 4.56 -5.46 25.07
C LEU A 157 3.13 -4.96 24.78
N LYS A 158 3.01 -3.92 23.95
CA LYS A 158 1.74 -3.46 23.39
C LYS A 158 1.69 -3.81 21.90
N PRO A 159 0.50 -4.06 21.31
CA PRO A 159 0.37 -4.30 19.88
C PRO A 159 0.95 -3.15 19.04
N ARG A 160 1.83 -3.47 18.09
CA ARG A 160 2.46 -2.53 17.16
C ARG A 160 2.11 -2.85 15.72
N THR A 161 1.87 -1.84 14.89
CA THR A 161 1.72 -2.04 13.44
C THR A 161 3.10 -2.08 12.77
N ALA A 162 3.16 -2.63 11.56
CA ALA A 162 4.37 -2.58 10.73
C ALA A 162 4.83 -1.13 10.47
N LEU A 163 3.90 -0.19 10.30
CA LEU A 163 4.22 1.23 10.11
C LEU A 163 4.96 1.83 11.31
N TYR A 164 4.50 1.57 12.54
CA TYR A 164 5.19 2.09 13.72
C TYR A 164 6.59 1.49 13.87
N LEU A 165 6.74 0.20 13.60
CA LEU A 165 8.06 -0.43 13.54
C LEU A 165 8.95 0.20 12.47
N PHE A 166 8.42 0.45 11.27
CA PHE A 166 9.15 1.12 10.19
C PHE A 166 9.62 2.53 10.58
N ILE A 167 8.74 3.33 11.19
CA ILE A 167 9.09 4.67 11.70
C ILE A 167 10.20 4.57 12.76
N HIS A 168 10.10 3.63 13.68
CA HIS A 168 11.12 3.42 14.71
C HIS A 168 12.47 3.01 14.09
N ILE A 169 12.49 2.02 13.20
CA ILE A 169 13.71 1.57 12.53
C ILE A 169 14.34 2.72 11.74
N LYS A 170 13.54 3.52 11.03
CA LYS A 170 14.03 4.68 10.27
C LYS A 170 14.74 5.72 11.15
N ALA A 171 14.30 5.86 12.40
CA ALA A 171 14.88 6.83 13.34
C ALA A 171 16.14 6.31 14.05
N TYR A 172 16.21 5.01 14.35
CA TYR A 172 17.22 4.47 15.29
C TYR A 172 18.18 3.45 14.67
N TYR A 173 17.81 2.79 13.57
CA TYR A 173 18.62 1.75 12.94
C TYR A 173 19.49 2.35 11.83
N ARG A 174 20.83 2.23 11.99
CA ARG A 174 21.82 2.92 11.15
C ARG A 174 22.27 2.16 9.90
N PHE A 175 21.79 0.94 9.68
CA PHE A 175 22.21 0.12 8.55
C PHE A 175 21.15 0.14 7.46
N GLU A 176 21.56 -0.09 6.22
CA GLU A 176 20.64 -0.17 5.10
C GLU A 176 19.63 -1.33 5.29
N TYR A 177 18.40 -1.05 4.91
CA TYR A 177 17.30 -2.01 4.91
C TYR A 177 16.22 -1.57 3.92
N THR A 178 15.37 -2.52 3.57
CA THR A 178 14.14 -2.31 2.80
C THR A 178 12.92 -2.64 3.64
N VAL A 179 11.74 -2.21 3.22
CA VAL A 179 10.47 -2.62 3.87
C VAL A 179 10.28 -4.13 3.78
N LYS A 180 10.69 -4.74 2.66
CA LYS A 180 10.77 -6.19 2.49
C LYS A 180 11.62 -6.87 3.55
N ASP A 181 12.76 -6.30 3.95
CA ASP A 181 13.58 -6.86 5.04
C ASP A 181 12.82 -6.90 6.36
N ILE A 182 12.11 -5.82 6.71
CA ILE A 182 11.28 -5.77 7.93
C ILE A 182 10.21 -6.86 7.89
N ARG A 183 9.52 -7.00 6.74
CA ARG A 183 8.50 -8.03 6.53
C ARG A 183 9.06 -9.44 6.70
N VAL A 184 10.25 -9.71 6.16
CA VAL A 184 10.93 -11.02 6.30
C VAL A 184 11.34 -11.27 7.74
N SER A 185 11.93 -10.29 8.43
CA SER A 185 12.32 -10.42 9.84
C SER A 185 11.11 -10.67 10.75
N LEU A 186 10.00 -9.95 10.55
CA LEU A 186 8.78 -10.24 11.30
C LEU A 186 8.23 -11.64 11.00
N ALA A 187 8.22 -12.07 9.73
CA ALA A 187 7.77 -13.41 9.36
C ALA A 187 8.60 -14.51 10.04
N LYS A 188 9.91 -14.28 10.24
CA LYS A 188 10.78 -15.18 11.00
C LYS A 188 10.40 -15.25 12.47
N LEU A 189 10.16 -14.11 13.11
CA LEU A 189 9.79 -14.04 14.53
C LEU A 189 8.37 -14.53 14.82
N LEU A 190 7.50 -14.54 13.81
CA LEU A 190 6.16 -15.12 13.87
C LEU A 190 6.13 -16.64 13.66
N ARG A 191 7.20 -17.24 13.10
CA ARG A 191 7.19 -18.63 12.69
C ARG A 191 7.29 -19.53 13.93
N SER A 192 6.30 -20.41 14.09
CA SER A 192 6.41 -21.60 14.93
C SER A 192 6.94 -22.76 14.08
N ASP A 193 7.96 -23.47 14.55
CA ASP A 193 8.34 -24.79 14.04
C ASP A 193 8.52 -25.76 15.21
N LEU A 194 8.84 -27.03 14.91
CA LEU A 194 8.96 -28.09 15.93
C LEU A 194 10.02 -27.79 16.99
N GLU A 195 10.99 -26.92 16.68
CA GLU A 195 12.14 -26.61 17.54
C GLU A 195 12.05 -25.21 18.18
N LYS A 196 11.23 -24.31 17.63
CA LYS A 196 11.14 -22.91 18.09
C LYS A 196 9.70 -22.44 18.22
N ALA A 197 9.37 -22.02 19.44
CA ALA A 197 8.17 -21.25 19.72
C ALA A 197 8.26 -19.86 19.03
N PRO A 198 7.12 -19.31 18.57
CA PRO A 198 7.08 -17.98 18.00
C PRO A 198 7.39 -16.93 19.07
N VAL A 199 8.20 -15.94 18.70
CA VAL A 199 8.56 -14.81 19.58
C VAL A 199 7.49 -13.72 19.53
N LEU A 200 6.87 -13.56 18.36
CA LEU A 200 5.78 -12.61 18.12
C LEU A 200 4.50 -13.35 17.73
N GLY A 201 3.36 -12.77 18.11
CA GLY A 201 2.03 -13.11 17.63
C GLY A 201 1.52 -12.03 16.67
N ARG A 202 0.70 -12.42 15.69
CA ARG A 202 0.00 -11.49 14.79
C ARG A 202 -1.50 -11.52 15.06
N LYS A 203 -2.09 -10.35 15.27
CA LYS A 203 -3.54 -10.15 15.45
C LYS A 203 -4.06 -9.10 14.48
N ILE A 204 -5.38 -9.03 14.31
CA ILE A 204 -6.05 -7.95 13.58
C ILE A 204 -6.70 -7.04 14.63
N VAL A 205 -6.31 -5.77 14.65
CA VAL A 205 -6.87 -4.72 15.50
C VAL A 205 -7.26 -3.56 14.60
N ASN A 206 -8.51 -3.08 14.71
CA ASN A 206 -9.04 -2.01 13.85
C ASN A 206 -8.80 -2.28 12.35
N ALA A 207 -9.08 -3.51 11.92
CA ALA A 207 -8.87 -4.00 10.56
C ALA A 207 -7.41 -3.93 10.04
N ARG A 208 -6.41 -3.81 10.91
CA ARG A 208 -4.98 -3.78 10.56
C ARG A 208 -4.21 -4.87 11.31
N TYR A 209 -3.18 -5.43 10.66
CA TYR A 209 -2.26 -6.35 11.31
C TYR A 209 -1.43 -5.62 12.37
N THR A 210 -1.39 -6.23 13.56
CA THR A 210 -0.55 -5.82 14.68
C THR A 210 0.27 -6.99 15.20
N TYR A 211 1.44 -6.69 15.73
CA TYR A 211 2.41 -7.61 16.26
C TYR A 211 2.59 -7.36 17.77
N CYS A 212 2.59 -8.41 18.56
CA CYS A 212 2.84 -8.34 20.01
C CYS A 212 3.72 -9.52 20.42
N ARG A 213 4.44 -9.39 21.53
CA ARG A 213 5.16 -10.52 22.14
C ARG A 213 4.15 -11.63 22.49
N VAL A 214 4.54 -12.89 22.24
CA VAL A 214 3.77 -14.08 22.67
C VAL A 214 3.96 -14.30 24.16
#